data_AF-M1VXM8-F1
#
_entry.id   AF-M1VXM8-F1
#
_cell.length_a   1.000
_cell.length_b   1.000
_cell.length_c   1.000
_cell.angle_alpha   90.00
_cell.angle_beta   90.00
_cell.angle_gamma   90.00
#
_symmetry.space_group_name_H-M   'P 1'
#
loop_
_entity.id
_entity.type
_entity.pdbx_description
1 polymer ?
#
loop_
_entity_poly.entity_id
_entity_poly.type
_entity_poly.pdbx_seq_one_letter_code
_entity_poly.pdbx_strand_id
1 'polypeptide(L)'
;MNPALPRSSPLLGAKLSGKATLLRAFMTAFDDIWDARLDKYRPERKRHWGYNDKKEVKEEASLQFALLLMPWADIDFILDAQQAWANKYARGRSFDHGYDWGGLSDDGNSYAPQSYQQHVLRHSLGELTFDARACFEAEYDRAFACRVSPDIFSFATLFEMPDLNPPVAPVNLLTGPWNEEQKRRLFWLVRAKLSYDMKLGPLFPGPRTVQVKLACLDAAVISAEKLDHLIINCLVGCWLFEDLPQDAKRERLVKLCDRIDRGGDMLDMQILRFVVRGLDYHKEFVPY
;
A
#
# COMPACT_ATOMS: atom_id res chain seq x y z
N MET A 1 10.55 18.74 -6.45
CA MET A 1 9.80 19.87 -5.83
C MET A 1 10.02 19.83 -4.32
N ASN A 2 10.28 20.94 -3.64
CA ASN A 2 10.52 20.94 -2.19
C ASN A 2 9.21 21.26 -1.43
N PRO A 3 8.61 20.33 -0.68
CA PRO A 3 7.36 20.57 0.06
C PRO A 3 7.51 21.58 1.20
N ALA A 4 8.73 21.95 1.58
CA ALA A 4 9.00 23.00 2.57
C ALA A 4 8.98 24.43 2.00
N LEU A 5 9.02 24.60 0.67
CA LEU A 5 9.06 25.91 0.00
C LEU A 5 7.88 26.85 0.36
N PRO A 6 6.64 26.37 0.58
CA PRO A 6 5.54 27.22 1.03
C PRO A 6 5.77 27.89 2.39
N ARG A 7 6.68 27.36 3.22
CA ARG A 7 7.00 27.91 4.54
C ARG A 7 8.02 29.05 4.49
N SER A 8 8.65 29.29 3.35
CA SER A 8 9.73 30.27 3.20
C SER A 8 9.24 31.72 3.06
N SER A 9 7.97 31.93 2.70
CA SER A 9 7.36 33.26 2.56
C SER A 9 5.83 33.15 2.59
N PRO A 10 5.09 34.06 3.27
CA PRO A 10 3.63 34.03 3.29
C PRO A 10 2.96 34.17 1.91
N LEU A 11 3.52 35.01 1.03
CA LEU A 11 2.99 35.22 -0.33
C LEU A 11 3.25 34.02 -1.23
N LEU A 12 4.45 33.42 -1.14
CA LEU A 12 4.76 32.18 -1.85
C LEU A 12 3.94 31.01 -1.27
N GLY A 13 3.79 30.97 0.06
CA GLY A 13 2.95 30.01 0.77
C GLY A 13 1.51 30.05 0.28
N ALA A 14 0.89 31.23 0.18
CA ALA A 14 -0.47 31.38 -0.31
C ALA A 14 -0.64 30.87 -1.75
N LYS A 15 0.30 31.20 -2.66
CA LYS A 15 0.24 30.73 -4.06
C LYS A 15 0.52 29.24 -4.22
N LEU A 16 1.45 28.71 -3.42
CA LEU A 16 1.86 27.31 -3.49
C LEU A 16 0.89 26.38 -2.73
N SER A 17 0.10 26.91 -1.81
CA SER A 17 -0.93 26.15 -1.06
C SER A 17 -2.30 26.17 -1.73
N GLY A 18 -2.45 26.85 -2.87
CA GLY A 18 -3.70 26.83 -3.63
C GLY A 18 -4.01 25.41 -4.14
N LYS A 19 -5.27 24.96 -4.03
CA LYS A 19 -5.72 23.61 -4.45
C LYS A 19 -5.23 23.24 -5.85
N ALA A 20 -5.29 24.18 -6.81
CA ALA A 20 -4.82 23.94 -8.18
C ALA A 20 -3.30 23.72 -8.31
N THR A 21 -2.49 24.34 -7.42
CA THR A 21 -1.04 24.14 -7.38
C THR A 21 -0.70 22.81 -6.73
N LEU A 22 -1.34 22.50 -5.60
CA LEU A 22 -1.18 21.22 -4.90
C LEU A 22 -1.57 20.05 -5.80
N LEU A 23 -2.72 20.18 -6.48
CA LEU A 23 -3.22 19.16 -7.40
C LEU A 23 -2.25 18.95 -8.57
N ARG A 24 -1.70 20.01 -9.16
CA ARG A 24 -0.66 19.88 -10.20
C ARG A 24 0.61 19.22 -9.67
N ALA A 25 1.07 19.58 -8.48
CA ALA A 25 2.25 18.99 -7.87
C ALA A 25 2.07 17.49 -7.63
N PHE A 26 0.91 17.10 -7.09
CA PHE A 26 0.54 15.71 -6.86
C PHE A 26 0.42 14.94 -8.17
N MET A 27 -0.29 15.50 -9.16
CA MET A 27 -0.40 14.89 -10.48
C MET A 27 0.95 14.66 -11.15
N THR A 28 1.86 15.62 -11.09
CA THR A 28 3.20 15.47 -11.67
C THR A 28 4.01 14.39 -10.96
N ALA A 29 3.88 14.26 -9.63
CA ALA A 29 4.62 13.27 -8.86
C ALA A 29 4.12 11.83 -9.09
N PHE A 30 2.86 11.64 -9.46
CA PHE A 30 2.23 10.32 -9.64
C PHE A 30 1.86 10.00 -11.10
N ASP A 31 2.19 10.88 -12.06
CA ASP A 31 1.88 10.77 -13.50
C ASP A 31 2.27 9.41 -14.07
N ASP A 32 3.51 9.00 -13.83
CA ASP A 32 4.10 7.78 -14.37
C ASP A 32 3.40 6.52 -13.81
N ILE A 33 3.04 6.52 -12.51
CA ILE A 33 2.33 5.41 -11.85
C ILE A 33 0.90 5.27 -12.41
N TRP A 34 0.22 6.39 -12.64
CA TRP A 34 -1.13 6.36 -13.16
C TRP A 34 -1.19 6.03 -14.66
N ASP A 35 -0.23 6.49 -15.47
CA ASP A 35 -0.11 6.14 -16.89
C ASP A 35 0.10 4.63 -17.07
N ALA A 36 0.87 3.99 -16.17
CA ALA A 36 1.09 2.54 -16.20
C ALA A 36 -0.17 1.69 -15.93
N ARG A 37 -1.19 2.25 -15.25
CA ARG A 37 -2.43 1.53 -14.89
C ARG A 37 -3.58 1.76 -15.87
N LEU A 38 -3.56 2.87 -16.60
CA LEU A 38 -4.56 3.18 -17.63
C LEU A 38 -4.02 2.77 -19.02
N ASP A 39 -4.13 1.46 -19.28
CA ASP A 39 -3.91 0.72 -20.53
C ASP A 39 -2.50 0.10 -20.77
N LYS A 40 -2.48 -1.16 -21.25
CA LYS A 40 -1.29 -2.02 -21.47
C LYS A 40 -0.46 -1.64 -22.69
N TYR A 41 -1.00 -0.83 -23.61
CA TYR A 41 -0.43 -0.61 -24.94
C TYR A 41 0.01 0.84 -25.18
N ARG A 42 1.05 1.27 -24.45
CA ARG A 42 2.02 2.23 -25.02
C ARG A 42 3.41 1.59 -25.08
N PRO A 43 3.83 1.06 -26.23
CA PRO A 43 5.23 0.69 -26.44
C PRO A 43 6.18 1.90 -26.29
N GLU A 44 5.68 3.10 -26.58
CA GLU A 44 6.47 4.34 -26.68
C GLU A 44 6.72 5.06 -25.34
N ARG A 45 5.92 4.74 -24.31
CA ARG A 45 6.03 5.34 -22.97
C ARG A 45 6.30 4.33 -21.85
N LYS A 46 6.60 3.08 -22.20
CA LYS A 46 7.47 2.32 -21.31
C LYS A 46 8.79 3.08 -21.32
N ARG A 47 8.99 4.01 -20.37
CA ARG A 47 10.32 4.13 -19.75
C ARG A 47 10.63 2.68 -19.45
N HIS A 48 11.45 2.07 -20.30
CA HIS A 48 12.00 0.78 -19.98
C HIS A 48 12.59 1.04 -18.62
N TRP A 49 12.05 0.41 -17.57
CA TRP A 49 12.64 0.51 -16.26
C TRP A 49 13.97 -0.28 -16.26
N GLY A 50 14.83 -0.04 -17.25
CA GLY A 50 16.26 -0.30 -17.22
C GLY A 50 16.91 0.73 -16.30
N TYR A 51 16.53 0.70 -15.03
CA TYR A 51 17.01 1.60 -14.01
C TYR A 51 18.42 1.20 -13.59
N ASN A 52 19.39 1.73 -14.34
CA ASN A 52 20.78 1.75 -13.90
C ASN A 52 21.02 2.83 -12.82
N ASP A 53 20.09 3.77 -12.60
CA ASP A 53 20.23 4.81 -11.56
C ASP A 53 19.25 4.63 -10.39
N LYS A 54 19.75 3.99 -9.32
CA LYS A 54 19.02 3.79 -8.06
C LYS A 54 18.70 5.10 -7.35
N LYS A 55 19.37 6.21 -7.69
CA LYS A 55 19.22 7.49 -6.99
C LYS A 55 17.95 8.22 -7.41
N GLU A 56 17.67 8.29 -8.71
CA GLU A 56 16.47 8.96 -9.23
C GLU A 56 15.18 8.33 -8.69
N VAL A 57 15.14 6.98 -8.64
CA VAL A 57 14.01 6.23 -8.05
C VAL A 57 13.80 6.59 -6.58
N LYS A 58 14.89 6.66 -5.81
CA LYS A 58 14.84 7.02 -4.39
C LYS A 58 14.32 8.45 -4.19
N GLU A 59 14.76 9.39 -5.00
CA GLU A 59 14.31 10.79 -4.93
C GLU A 59 12.83 10.94 -5.31
N GLU A 60 12.39 10.24 -6.36
CA GLU A 60 10.99 10.23 -6.80
C GLU A 60 10.08 9.62 -5.72
N ALA A 61 10.44 8.45 -5.19
CA ALA A 61 9.71 7.79 -4.11
C ALA A 61 9.65 8.68 -2.86
N SER A 62 10.79 9.28 -2.48
CA SER A 62 10.85 10.22 -1.34
C SER A 62 9.89 11.40 -1.52
N LEU A 63 9.79 11.96 -2.73
CA LEU A 63 8.85 13.03 -3.04
C LEU A 63 7.40 12.56 -2.95
N GLN A 64 7.08 11.40 -3.54
CA GLN A 64 5.73 10.82 -3.51
C GLN A 64 5.26 10.58 -2.07
N PHE A 65 6.10 10.00 -1.22
CA PHE A 65 5.74 9.82 0.19
C PHE A 65 5.65 11.13 0.95
N ALA A 66 6.52 12.11 0.66
CA ALA A 66 6.45 13.41 1.29
C ALA A 66 5.09 14.07 1.01
N LEU A 67 4.63 13.99 -0.25
CA LEU A 67 3.33 14.51 -0.67
C LEU A 67 2.18 13.76 -0.01
N LEU A 68 2.26 12.43 0.06
CA LEU A 68 1.25 11.62 0.76
C LEU A 68 1.16 11.97 2.24
N LEU A 69 2.26 12.34 2.89
CA LEU A 69 2.28 12.69 4.30
C LEU A 69 1.78 14.11 4.61
N MET A 70 1.48 14.91 3.59
CA MET A 70 0.99 16.26 3.82
C MET A 70 -0.42 16.26 4.45
N PRO A 71 -0.72 17.18 5.38
CA PRO A 71 -2.03 17.23 6.05
C PRO A 71 -3.23 17.43 5.12
N TRP A 72 -3.00 17.96 3.92
CA TRP A 72 -4.03 18.19 2.91
C TRP A 72 -4.21 17.03 1.93
N ALA A 73 -3.34 16.01 1.98
CA ALA A 73 -3.38 14.86 1.08
C ALA A 73 -4.25 13.73 1.68
N ASP A 74 -5.54 14.03 1.89
CA ASP A 74 -6.54 13.02 2.24
C ASP A 74 -6.94 12.19 1.00
N ILE A 75 -7.66 11.09 1.22
CA ILE A 75 -8.08 10.20 0.14
C ILE A 75 -8.91 10.94 -0.92
N ASP A 76 -9.76 11.89 -0.50
CA ASP A 76 -10.60 12.65 -1.41
C ASP A 76 -9.76 13.53 -2.35
N PHE A 77 -8.76 14.22 -1.81
CA PHE A 77 -7.80 14.98 -2.60
C PHE A 77 -7.03 14.09 -3.57
N ILE A 78 -6.59 12.93 -3.12
CA ILE A 78 -5.82 11.99 -3.94
C ILE A 78 -6.66 11.50 -5.13
N LEU A 79 -7.93 11.14 -4.89
CA LEU A 79 -8.85 10.69 -5.93
C LEU A 79 -9.26 11.83 -6.87
N ASP A 80 -9.47 13.05 -6.36
CA ASP A 80 -9.68 14.25 -7.17
C ASP A 80 -8.49 14.50 -8.10
N ALA A 81 -7.26 14.36 -7.60
CA ALA A 81 -6.04 14.53 -8.38
C ALA A 81 -5.91 13.44 -9.45
N GLN A 82 -6.21 12.18 -9.11
CA GLN A 82 -6.21 11.07 -10.06
C GLN A 82 -7.26 11.25 -11.17
N GLN A 83 -8.48 11.71 -10.82
CA GLN A 83 -9.52 12.03 -11.80
C GLN A 83 -9.12 13.20 -12.70
N ALA A 84 -8.59 14.29 -12.13
CA ALA A 84 -8.14 15.45 -12.89
C ALA A 84 -7.01 15.09 -13.86
N TRP A 85 -6.11 14.21 -13.43
CA TRP A 85 -5.09 13.65 -14.29
C TRP A 85 -5.66 12.81 -15.42
N ALA A 86 -6.57 11.88 -15.13
CA ALA A 86 -7.17 11.05 -16.16
C ALA A 86 -8.00 11.88 -17.16
N ASN A 87 -8.75 12.87 -16.67
CA ASN A 87 -9.47 13.84 -17.50
C ASN A 87 -8.54 14.65 -18.41
N LYS A 88 -7.25 14.79 -18.07
CA LYS A 88 -6.29 15.54 -18.87
C LYS A 88 -5.50 14.65 -19.84
N TYR A 89 -5.09 13.45 -19.40
CA TYR A 89 -4.11 12.63 -20.11
C TYR A 89 -4.62 11.26 -20.56
N ALA A 90 -5.78 10.81 -20.04
CA ALA A 90 -6.33 9.49 -20.25
C ALA A 90 -7.82 9.50 -20.66
N ARG A 91 -8.30 10.58 -21.29
CA ARG A 91 -9.68 10.63 -21.80
C ARG A 91 -9.95 9.47 -22.74
N GLY A 92 -11.07 8.78 -22.52
CA GLY A 92 -11.49 7.63 -23.32
C GLY A 92 -10.74 6.34 -23.00
N ARG A 93 -9.80 6.32 -22.04
CA ARG A 93 -9.19 5.08 -21.56
C ARG A 93 -10.08 4.43 -20.51
N SER A 94 -10.13 3.10 -20.53
CA SER A 94 -10.73 2.30 -19.45
C SER A 94 -9.68 1.98 -18.39
N PHE A 95 -10.15 1.76 -17.16
CA PHE A 95 -9.30 1.27 -16.08
C PHE A 95 -9.24 -0.24 -16.15
N ASP A 96 -8.03 -0.78 -16.28
CA ASP A 96 -7.81 -2.21 -16.16
C ASP A 96 -7.92 -2.57 -14.68
N HIS A 97 -9.04 -3.17 -14.28
CA HIS A 97 -9.21 -3.77 -12.94
C HIS A 97 -8.38 -5.05 -12.77
N GLY A 98 -7.20 -5.12 -13.40
CA GLY A 98 -6.38 -6.32 -13.58
C GLY A 98 -6.41 -7.24 -12.37
N TYR A 99 -6.49 -8.54 -12.65
CA TYR A 99 -6.56 -9.71 -11.75
C TYR A 99 -5.34 -9.88 -10.82
N ASP A 100 -4.92 -8.82 -10.15
CA ASP A 100 -3.49 -8.59 -9.93
C ASP A 100 -3.10 -8.49 -8.45
N TRP A 101 -3.81 -9.24 -7.60
CA TRP A 101 -3.28 -9.71 -6.31
C TRP A 101 -2.35 -10.92 -6.52
N GLY A 102 -1.33 -10.77 -7.38
CA GLY A 102 -0.25 -11.75 -7.50
C GLY A 102 -0.60 -13.07 -8.20
N GLY A 103 -1.48 -13.06 -9.21
CA GLY A 103 -1.70 -14.24 -10.05
C GLY A 103 -2.67 -15.28 -9.47
N LEU A 104 -3.63 -14.86 -8.63
CA LEU A 104 -4.75 -15.70 -8.21
C LEU A 104 -5.64 -16.03 -9.43
N SER A 105 -5.39 -17.19 -10.03
CA SER A 105 -6.20 -17.79 -11.09
C SER A 105 -7.60 -18.14 -10.58
N ASP A 106 -8.62 -17.73 -11.34
CA ASP A 106 -10.04 -18.13 -11.37
C ASP A 106 -10.91 -18.12 -10.08
N ASP A 107 -10.35 -18.35 -8.88
CA ASP A 107 -11.14 -18.39 -7.62
C ASP A 107 -11.20 -17.05 -6.86
N GLY A 108 -10.35 -16.09 -7.22
CA GLY A 108 -10.19 -14.80 -6.51
C GLY A 108 -11.39 -13.83 -6.63
N ASN A 109 -12.30 -14.07 -7.58
CA ASN A 109 -13.53 -13.28 -7.74
C ASN A 109 -14.70 -13.79 -6.89
N SER A 110 -14.59 -14.95 -6.24
CA SER A 110 -15.67 -15.53 -5.43
C SER A 110 -16.02 -14.68 -4.19
N TYR A 111 -15.05 -13.95 -3.65
CA TYR A 111 -15.22 -13.09 -2.46
C TYR A 111 -15.63 -11.66 -2.79
N ALA A 112 -15.60 -11.26 -4.06
CA ALA A 112 -15.91 -9.90 -4.44
C ALA A 112 -17.43 -9.64 -4.31
N PRO A 113 -17.86 -8.53 -3.69
CA PRO A 113 -19.27 -8.15 -3.65
C PRO A 113 -19.85 -8.06 -5.07
N GLN A 114 -21.15 -8.35 -5.21
CA GLN A 114 -21.85 -8.24 -6.50
C GLN A 114 -21.70 -6.84 -7.12
N SER A 115 -21.65 -5.80 -6.29
CA SER A 115 -21.40 -4.42 -6.72
C SER A 115 -20.06 -4.25 -7.44
N TYR A 116 -18.98 -4.87 -6.94
CA TYR A 116 -17.68 -4.86 -7.60
C TYR A 116 -17.74 -5.59 -8.95
N GLN A 117 -18.34 -6.78 -8.98
CA GLN A 117 -18.44 -7.58 -10.21
C GLN A 117 -19.22 -6.83 -11.29
N GLN A 118 -20.32 -6.16 -10.93
CA GLN A 118 -21.08 -5.31 -11.84
C GLN A 118 -20.28 -4.09 -12.31
N HIS A 119 -19.54 -3.44 -11.42
CA HIS A 119 -18.69 -2.31 -11.76
C HIS A 119 -17.63 -2.70 -12.81
N VAL A 120 -16.91 -3.81 -12.57
CA VAL A 120 -15.91 -4.34 -13.51
C VAL A 120 -16.53 -4.72 -14.84
N LEU A 121 -17.69 -5.41 -14.83
CA LEU A 121 -18.39 -5.80 -16.05
C LEU A 121 -18.75 -4.59 -16.91
N ARG A 122 -19.32 -3.54 -16.31
CA ARG A 122 -19.68 -2.31 -17.02
C ARG A 122 -18.47 -1.59 -17.61
N HIS A 123 -17.32 -1.60 -16.92
CA HIS A 123 -16.06 -1.10 -17.51
C HIS A 123 -15.58 -1.97 -18.68
N SER A 124 -15.66 -3.30 -18.57
CA SER A 124 -15.25 -4.22 -19.65
C SER A 124 -16.13 -4.11 -20.91
N LEU A 125 -17.41 -3.75 -20.73
CA LEU A 125 -18.35 -3.50 -21.83
C LEU A 125 -18.23 -2.07 -22.39
N GLY A 126 -17.38 -1.21 -21.82
CA GLY A 126 -17.23 0.18 -22.24
C GLY A 126 -18.41 1.08 -21.85
N GLU A 127 -19.30 0.62 -20.97
CA GLU A 127 -20.48 1.38 -20.50
C GLU A 127 -20.13 2.43 -19.44
N LEU A 128 -18.94 2.35 -18.86
CA LEU A 128 -18.42 3.28 -17.87
C LEU A 128 -17.06 3.84 -18.32
N THR A 129 -16.97 5.18 -18.34
CA THR A 129 -15.69 5.88 -18.39
C THR A 129 -15.00 5.81 -17.04
N PHE A 130 -13.67 5.92 -17.02
CA PHE A 130 -12.92 5.93 -15.76
C PHE A 130 -13.40 7.02 -14.78
N ASP A 131 -13.79 6.56 -13.59
CA ASP A 131 -14.08 7.38 -12.43
C ASP A 131 -13.18 6.89 -11.28
N ALA A 132 -12.20 7.70 -10.90
CA ALA A 132 -11.19 7.36 -9.91
C ALA A 132 -11.82 6.98 -8.56
N ARG A 133 -12.90 7.66 -8.18
CA ARG A 133 -13.60 7.39 -6.92
C ARG A 133 -14.39 6.10 -7.03
N ALA A 134 -15.24 5.95 -8.04
CA ALA A 134 -16.05 4.74 -8.19
C ALA A 134 -15.18 3.47 -8.31
N CYS A 135 -14.07 3.55 -9.06
CA CYS A 135 -13.11 2.45 -9.16
C CYS A 135 -12.43 2.18 -7.81
N PHE A 136 -12.00 3.22 -7.09
CA PHE A 136 -11.40 3.06 -5.77
C PHE A 136 -12.35 2.40 -4.76
N GLU A 137 -13.61 2.88 -4.68
CA GLU A 137 -14.61 2.33 -3.76
C GLU A 137 -14.87 0.85 -4.06
N ALA A 138 -15.07 0.51 -5.33
CA ALA A 138 -15.31 -0.87 -5.73
C ALA A 138 -14.13 -1.78 -5.33
N GLU A 139 -12.89 -1.34 -5.56
CA GLU A 139 -11.70 -2.09 -5.17
C GLU A 139 -11.50 -2.17 -3.65
N TYR A 140 -11.80 -1.09 -2.92
CA TYR A 140 -11.72 -1.04 -1.46
C TYR A 140 -12.73 -1.99 -0.81
N ASP A 141 -13.99 -1.96 -1.28
CA ASP A 141 -15.05 -2.87 -0.83
C ASP A 141 -14.69 -4.33 -1.08
N ARG A 142 -14.11 -4.63 -2.25
CA ARG A 142 -13.59 -5.96 -2.55
C ARG A 142 -12.47 -6.34 -1.57
N ALA A 143 -11.49 -5.46 -1.34
CA ALA A 143 -10.37 -5.74 -0.46
C ALA A 143 -10.80 -5.95 0.99
N PHE A 144 -11.82 -5.21 1.43
CA PHE A 144 -12.43 -5.34 2.75
C PHE A 144 -13.19 -6.67 2.91
N ALA A 145 -13.89 -7.12 1.86
CA ALA A 145 -14.54 -8.43 1.85
C ALA A 145 -13.55 -9.61 1.69
N CYS A 146 -12.35 -9.34 1.20
CA CYS A 146 -11.36 -10.36 0.89
C CYS A 146 -10.67 -10.90 2.15
N ARG A 147 -11.07 -12.10 2.53
CA ARG A 147 -10.48 -12.88 3.62
C ARG A 147 -9.39 -13.79 3.07
N VAL A 148 -8.22 -13.20 2.84
CA VAL A 148 -7.10 -13.88 2.19
C VAL A 148 -6.49 -14.92 3.14
N SER A 149 -6.33 -16.16 2.65
CA SER A 149 -5.58 -17.21 3.36
C SER A 149 -4.11 -16.80 3.47
N PRO A 150 -3.43 -17.09 4.59
CA PRO A 150 -2.02 -16.77 4.75
C PRO A 150 -1.08 -17.38 3.72
N ASP A 151 -1.50 -18.44 3.04
CA ASP A 151 -0.75 -19.06 1.94
C ASP A 151 -0.55 -18.12 0.73
N ILE A 152 -1.31 -17.01 0.70
CA ILE A 152 -1.26 -15.97 -0.34
C ILE A 152 -0.44 -14.76 0.13
N PHE A 153 -0.12 -14.62 1.43
CA PHE A 153 0.70 -13.50 1.94
C PHE A 153 2.14 -13.52 1.44
N SER A 154 2.62 -14.65 0.91
CA SER A 154 3.87 -14.71 0.15
C SER A 154 3.82 -13.92 -1.17
N PHE A 155 2.63 -13.59 -1.66
CA PHE A 155 2.38 -12.87 -2.92
C PHE A 155 1.72 -11.49 -2.73
N ALA A 156 1.10 -11.24 -1.56
CA ALA A 156 0.61 -9.90 -1.17
C ALA A 156 1.79 -9.04 -0.70
N THR A 157 2.73 -8.79 -1.60
CA THR A 157 3.87 -7.92 -1.35
C THR A 157 3.40 -6.47 -1.40
N LEU A 158 3.57 -5.73 -0.31
CA LEU A 158 4.04 -4.36 -0.49
C LEU A 158 5.32 -4.48 -1.30
N PHE A 159 5.22 -4.20 -2.60
CA PHE A 159 6.35 -4.27 -3.50
C PHE A 159 7.48 -3.43 -2.92
N GLU A 160 8.65 -4.06 -2.92
CA GLU A 160 9.94 -3.57 -2.49
C GLU A 160 10.07 -2.03 -2.59
N MET A 161 9.87 -1.38 -1.44
CA MET A 161 9.94 0.07 -1.35
C MET A 161 11.41 0.49 -1.31
N PRO A 162 11.82 1.49 -2.11
CA PRO A 162 13.21 1.92 -2.13
C PRO A 162 13.68 2.31 -0.74
N ASP A 163 14.93 1.99 -0.43
CA ASP A 163 15.57 2.48 0.79
C ASP A 163 15.61 4.01 0.80
N LEU A 164 14.69 4.58 1.60
CA LEU A 164 14.47 6.00 1.74
C LEU A 164 15.39 6.53 2.84
N ASN A 165 16.42 7.27 2.43
CA ASN A 165 17.24 8.05 3.35
C ASN A 165 17.28 9.51 2.86
N PRO A 166 16.72 10.50 3.60
CA PRO A 166 16.05 10.36 4.91
C PRO A 166 14.69 9.64 4.81
N PRO A 167 14.19 9.05 5.92
CA PRO A 167 13.01 8.20 5.87
C PRO A 167 11.76 9.05 5.69
N VAL A 168 11.26 9.12 4.46
CA VAL A 168 9.94 9.68 4.16
C VAL A 168 8.87 8.58 4.18
N ALA A 169 9.19 7.38 4.66
CA ALA A 169 8.22 6.31 4.78
C ALA A 169 7.02 6.78 5.62
N PRO A 170 5.77 6.49 5.21
CA PRO A 170 4.59 6.97 5.92
C PRO A 170 4.35 6.15 7.19
N VAL A 171 5.18 6.37 8.22
CA VAL A 171 5.19 5.59 9.47
C VAL A 171 3.79 5.53 10.10
N ASN A 172 3.04 6.63 10.08
CA ASN A 172 1.67 6.69 10.59
C ASN A 172 0.65 5.85 9.81
N LEU A 173 0.97 5.45 8.57
CA LEU A 173 0.19 4.48 7.80
C LEU A 173 0.68 3.03 8.01
N LEU A 174 1.87 2.84 8.59
CA LEU A 174 2.47 1.51 8.81
C LEU A 174 2.33 1.01 10.25
N THR A 175 2.27 1.88 11.27
CA THR A 175 2.40 1.45 12.67
C THR A 175 1.10 1.44 13.48
N GLY A 176 -0.02 1.87 12.91
CA GLY A 176 -1.31 1.91 13.59
C GLY A 176 -1.34 2.76 14.87
N PRO A 177 -2.49 2.81 15.58
CA PRO A 177 -3.80 2.33 15.13
C PRO A 177 -4.28 3.10 13.89
N TRP A 178 -5.15 2.48 13.08
CA TRP A 178 -5.65 3.05 11.83
C TRP A 178 -7.11 3.45 11.95
N ASN A 179 -7.40 4.73 11.74
CA ASN A 179 -8.75 5.18 11.42
C ASN A 179 -9.08 4.90 9.94
N GLU A 180 -10.35 5.07 9.54
CA GLU A 180 -10.79 4.77 8.17
C GLU A 180 -10.02 5.57 7.11
N GLU A 181 -9.66 6.83 7.39
CA GLU A 181 -8.88 7.64 6.45
C GLU A 181 -7.47 7.05 6.23
N GLN A 182 -6.80 6.62 7.31
CA GLN A 182 -5.51 5.95 7.23
C GLN A 182 -5.59 4.62 6.48
N LYS A 183 -6.66 3.84 6.69
CA LYS A 183 -6.88 2.56 5.97
C LYS A 183 -7.05 2.79 4.48
N ARG A 184 -7.86 3.77 4.09
CA ARG A 184 -8.11 4.12 2.68
C ARG A 184 -6.85 4.61 1.99
N ARG A 185 -6.05 5.46 2.66
CA ARG A 185 -4.76 5.92 2.14
C ARG A 185 -3.72 4.80 2.06
N LEU A 186 -3.67 3.93 3.05
CA LEU A 186 -2.80 2.75 3.03
C LEU A 186 -3.18 1.82 1.87
N PHE A 187 -4.48 1.52 1.72
CA PHE A 187 -4.98 0.73 0.61
C PHE A 187 -4.66 1.37 -0.74
N TRP A 188 -4.88 2.69 -0.88
CA TRP A 188 -4.52 3.42 -2.09
C TRP A 188 -3.02 3.30 -2.38
N LEU A 189 -2.16 3.36 -1.36
CA LEU A 189 -0.71 3.25 -1.50
C LEU A 189 -0.28 1.84 -1.94
N VAL A 190 -0.80 0.79 -1.31
CA VAL A 190 -0.57 -0.62 -1.71
C VAL A 190 -1.04 -0.83 -3.15
N ARG A 191 -2.25 -0.34 -3.45
CA ARG A 191 -2.85 -0.33 -4.78
C ARG A 191 -2.25 0.73 -5.71
N ALA A 192 -1.28 1.54 -5.31
CA ALA A 192 -0.58 2.35 -6.30
C ALA A 192 0.31 1.42 -7.15
N LYS A 193 0.72 0.25 -6.60
CA LYS A 193 1.86 -0.54 -7.12
C LYS A 193 2.91 0.42 -7.63
N LEU A 194 3.55 1.16 -6.71
CA LEU A 194 4.71 1.96 -7.07
C LEU A 194 5.62 1.02 -7.85
N SER A 195 5.69 1.21 -9.17
CA SER A 195 6.12 0.18 -10.14
C SER A 195 7.62 0.14 -10.19
N TYR A 196 8.22 -0.02 -9.01
CA TYR A 196 9.64 -0.23 -8.87
C TYR A 196 9.86 -1.72 -9.12
N ASP A 197 10.08 -2.06 -10.39
CA ASP A 197 10.68 -3.34 -10.78
C ASP A 197 12.15 -3.32 -10.37
N MET A 198 12.38 -3.36 -9.06
CA MET A 198 13.71 -3.42 -8.51
C MET A 198 13.71 -4.50 -7.44
N LYS A 199 14.81 -5.24 -7.40
CA LYS A 199 15.31 -5.99 -6.23
C LYS A 199 15.71 -4.98 -5.13
N LEU A 200 14.79 -4.18 -4.65
CA LEU A 200 14.99 -3.26 -3.54
C LEU A 200 14.69 -4.01 -2.24
N GLY A 201 15.58 -3.96 -1.26
CA GLY A 201 15.27 -4.56 0.03
C GLY A 201 13.98 -3.96 0.60
N PRO A 202 13.17 -4.74 1.33
CA PRO A 202 11.84 -4.33 1.77
C PRO A 202 11.88 -3.06 2.61
N LEU A 203 10.88 -2.18 2.44
CA LEU A 203 10.50 -1.10 3.36
C LEU A 203 11.63 -0.72 4.33
N PHE A 204 12.62 0.02 3.84
CA PHE A 204 13.66 0.59 4.68
C PHE A 204 13.24 2.01 5.07
N PRO A 205 12.51 2.22 6.18
CA PRO A 205 12.32 3.54 6.79
C PRO A 205 13.64 4.00 7.48
N GLY A 206 14.77 3.78 6.80
CA GLY A 206 16.12 4.11 7.26
C GLY A 206 16.45 3.51 8.63
N PRO A 207 17.04 4.28 9.56
CA PRO A 207 17.53 3.76 10.85
C PRO A 207 16.41 3.29 11.80
N ARG A 208 15.12 3.53 11.47
CA ARG A 208 13.96 3.14 12.30
C ARG A 208 13.26 1.86 11.84
N THR A 209 13.87 1.11 10.92
CA THR A 209 13.27 -0.06 10.27
C THR A 209 12.76 -1.09 11.26
N VAL A 210 13.56 -1.47 12.25
CA VAL A 210 13.16 -2.45 13.27
C VAL A 210 11.97 -1.92 14.08
N GLN A 211 12.01 -0.67 14.54
CA GLN A 211 10.94 -0.10 15.36
C GLN A 211 9.61 -0.02 14.59
N VAL A 212 9.65 0.33 13.30
CA VAL A 212 8.45 0.39 12.45
C VAL A 212 7.88 -1.01 12.23
N LYS A 213 8.71 -2.01 11.91
CA LYS A 213 8.27 -3.41 11.75
C LYS A 213 7.63 -3.94 13.02
N LEU A 214 8.28 -3.76 14.17
CA LEU A 214 7.76 -4.22 15.46
C LEU A 214 6.45 -3.49 15.84
N ALA A 215 6.37 -2.17 15.66
CA ALA A 215 5.15 -1.43 15.94
C ALA A 215 3.99 -1.83 15.01
N CYS A 216 4.27 -2.05 13.72
CA CYS A 216 3.29 -2.59 12.76
C CYS A 216 2.76 -3.95 13.22
N LEU A 217 3.66 -4.88 13.57
CA LEU A 217 3.30 -6.21 14.04
C LEU A 217 2.51 -6.17 15.35
N ASP A 218 2.96 -5.34 16.29
CA ASP A 218 2.33 -5.16 17.59
C ASP A 218 0.90 -4.61 17.42
N ALA A 219 0.69 -3.64 16.52
CA ALA A 219 -0.62 -3.03 16.27
C ALA A 219 -1.56 -3.90 15.42
N ALA A 220 -1.07 -4.48 14.32
CA ALA A 220 -1.90 -5.22 13.36
C ALA A 220 -2.28 -6.62 13.86
N VAL A 221 -1.41 -7.28 14.62
CA VAL A 221 -1.55 -8.71 14.94
C VAL A 221 -1.65 -8.95 16.44
N ILE A 222 -0.71 -8.43 17.24
CA ILE A 222 -0.59 -8.83 18.64
C ILE A 222 -1.63 -8.15 19.52
N SER A 223 -1.77 -6.84 19.40
CA SER A 223 -2.60 -6.01 20.29
C SER A 223 -4.04 -5.82 19.78
N ALA A 224 -4.29 -6.08 18.49
CA ALA A 224 -5.63 -5.90 17.89
C ALA A 224 -6.64 -6.83 18.54
N GLU A 225 -7.77 -6.37 19.07
CA GLU A 225 -8.77 -7.30 19.66
C GLU A 225 -9.27 -8.32 18.63
N LYS A 226 -9.56 -7.84 17.42
CA LYS A 226 -9.91 -8.62 16.23
C LYS A 226 -8.96 -8.24 15.10
N LEU A 227 -8.55 -9.22 14.27
CA LEU A 227 -7.70 -8.90 13.12
C LEU A 227 -8.49 -8.08 12.10
N ASP A 228 -7.89 -7.00 11.63
CA ASP A 228 -8.42 -6.22 10.51
C ASP A 228 -7.86 -6.79 9.20
N HIS A 229 -8.66 -7.58 8.49
CA HIS A 229 -8.21 -8.28 7.29
C HIS A 229 -7.71 -7.34 6.19
N LEU A 230 -8.23 -6.12 6.09
CA LEU A 230 -7.70 -5.13 5.15
C LEU A 230 -6.26 -4.75 5.53
N ILE A 231 -6.01 -4.47 6.82
CA ILE A 231 -4.66 -4.15 7.31
C ILE A 231 -3.72 -5.33 7.11
N ILE A 232 -4.16 -6.55 7.43
CA ILE A 232 -3.37 -7.77 7.23
C ILE A 232 -2.99 -7.91 5.74
N ASN A 233 -3.96 -7.79 4.84
CA ASN A 233 -3.73 -7.86 3.39
C ASN A 233 -2.81 -6.74 2.88
N CYS A 234 -2.83 -5.56 3.51
CA CYS A 234 -2.00 -4.43 3.13
C CYS A 234 -0.56 -4.53 3.66
N LEU A 235 -0.35 -5.04 4.87
CA LEU A 235 0.91 -4.89 5.60
C LEU A 235 1.62 -6.20 5.93
N VAL A 236 0.90 -7.33 6.07
CA VAL A 236 1.52 -8.58 6.55
C VAL A 236 2.15 -9.35 5.39
N GLY A 237 3.49 -9.37 5.36
CA GLY A 237 4.28 -10.10 4.37
C GLY A 237 5.69 -10.40 4.91
N CYS A 238 6.53 -11.05 4.09
CA CYS A 238 7.88 -11.48 4.46
C CYS A 238 8.73 -10.37 5.08
N TRP A 239 8.60 -9.14 4.59
CA TRP A 239 9.33 -7.98 5.04
C TRP A 239 9.27 -7.71 6.55
N LEU A 240 8.14 -8.04 7.20
CA LEU A 240 7.94 -7.81 8.63
C LEU A 240 8.89 -8.65 9.49
N PHE A 241 9.35 -9.79 8.99
CA PHE A 241 10.06 -10.79 9.80
C PHE A 241 11.58 -10.77 9.63
N GLU A 242 12.05 -10.09 8.57
CA GLU A 242 13.47 -9.94 8.24
C GLU A 242 14.18 -8.94 9.16
N ASP A 243 15.44 -9.24 9.50
CA ASP A 243 16.36 -8.38 10.27
C ASP A 243 15.88 -7.94 11.65
N LEU A 244 14.90 -8.65 12.25
CA LEU A 244 14.47 -8.38 13.62
C LEU A 244 15.46 -8.99 14.65
N PRO A 245 15.81 -8.26 15.72
CA PRO A 245 16.57 -8.80 16.85
C PRO A 245 15.90 -10.03 17.49
N GLN A 246 16.70 -11.01 17.90
CA GLN A 246 16.19 -12.29 18.41
C GLN A 246 15.39 -12.16 19.72
N ASP A 247 15.80 -11.26 20.60
CA ASP A 247 15.09 -10.91 21.82
C ASP A 247 13.70 -10.32 21.51
N ALA A 248 13.63 -9.40 20.54
CA ALA A 248 12.38 -8.79 20.11
C ALA A 248 11.44 -9.82 19.47
N LYS A 249 11.97 -10.77 18.68
CA LYS A 249 11.20 -11.91 18.12
C LYS A 249 10.63 -12.78 19.23
N ARG A 250 11.46 -13.20 20.19
CA ARG A 250 11.06 -14.08 21.29
C ARG A 250 9.95 -13.45 22.15
N GLU A 251 10.08 -12.17 22.50
CA GLU A 251 9.05 -11.44 23.27
C GLU A 251 7.66 -11.51 22.58
N ARG A 252 7.64 -11.38 21.26
CA ARG A 252 6.41 -11.33 20.46
C ARG A 252 5.84 -12.72 20.18
N LEU A 253 6.71 -13.73 20.04
CA LEU A 253 6.29 -15.13 19.96
C LEU A 253 5.52 -15.57 21.21
N VAL A 254 5.99 -15.20 22.41
CA VAL A 254 5.25 -15.48 23.66
C VAL A 254 3.85 -14.85 23.63
N LYS A 255 3.75 -13.56 23.29
CA LYS A 255 2.45 -12.87 23.19
C LYS A 255 1.52 -13.49 22.14
N LEU A 256 2.07 -13.99 21.04
CA LEU A 256 1.31 -14.68 19.99
C LEU A 256 0.80 -16.04 20.45
N CYS A 257 1.59 -16.81 21.21
CA CYS A 257 1.15 -18.06 21.83
C CYS A 257 -0.03 -17.79 22.79
N ASP A 258 0.10 -16.83 23.70
CA ASP A 258 -0.99 -16.45 24.61
C ASP A 258 -2.27 -16.03 23.87
N ARG A 259 -2.12 -15.39 22.72
CA ARG A 259 -3.25 -15.01 21.86
C ARG A 259 -3.88 -16.21 21.18
N ILE A 260 -3.08 -17.13 20.65
CA ILE A 260 -3.53 -18.37 20.02
C ILE A 260 -4.28 -19.24 21.02
N ASP A 261 -3.79 -19.33 22.26
CA ASP A 261 -4.42 -20.16 23.31
C ASP A 261 -5.78 -19.62 23.76
N ARG A 262 -5.99 -18.30 23.67
CA ARG A 262 -7.32 -17.69 23.87
C ARG A 262 -8.33 -18.04 22.76
N GLY A 263 -7.87 -18.57 21.64
CA GLY A 263 -8.70 -18.96 20.50
C GLY A 263 -9.22 -17.77 19.68
N GLY A 264 -9.97 -18.09 18.62
CA GLY A 264 -10.48 -17.14 17.65
C GLY A 264 -11.15 -17.88 16.50
N ASP A 265 -11.62 -17.14 15.49
CA ASP A 265 -12.11 -17.79 14.27
C ASP A 265 -10.96 -18.48 13.51
N MET A 266 -11.32 -19.48 12.69
CA MET A 266 -10.34 -20.35 12.04
C MET A 266 -9.34 -19.58 11.17
N LEU A 267 -9.78 -18.52 10.48
CA LEU A 267 -8.92 -17.75 9.60
C LEU A 267 -7.95 -16.89 10.42
N ASP A 268 -8.45 -16.21 11.45
CA ASP A 268 -7.59 -15.44 12.36
C ASP A 268 -6.51 -16.34 12.98
N MET A 269 -6.88 -17.55 13.39
CA MET A 269 -5.92 -18.54 13.91
C MET A 269 -4.89 -18.98 12.87
N GLN A 270 -5.25 -19.09 11.59
CA GLN A 270 -4.31 -19.38 10.51
C GLN A 270 -3.34 -18.21 10.30
N ILE A 271 -3.83 -16.96 10.32
CA ILE A 271 -3.00 -15.75 10.20
C ILE A 271 -2.00 -15.67 11.37
N LEU A 272 -2.45 -15.89 12.60
CA LEU A 272 -1.56 -15.90 13.77
C LEU A 272 -0.47 -16.97 13.65
N ARG A 273 -0.82 -18.19 13.22
CA ARG A 273 0.15 -19.27 12.99
C ARG A 273 1.14 -18.94 11.87
N PHE A 274 0.69 -18.26 10.81
CA PHE A 274 1.58 -17.76 9.76
C PHE A 274 2.61 -16.77 10.33
N VAL A 275 2.18 -15.82 11.15
CA VAL A 275 3.06 -14.85 11.79
C VAL A 275 4.07 -15.53 12.72
N VAL A 276 3.64 -16.54 13.51
CA VAL A 276 4.55 -17.36 14.32
C VAL A 276 5.62 -18.02 13.46
N ARG A 277 5.25 -18.65 12.35
CA ARG A 277 6.22 -19.27 11.42
C ARG A 277 7.17 -18.24 10.79
N GLY A 278 6.70 -17.03 10.52
CA GLY A 278 7.53 -15.94 10.01
C GLY A 278 8.58 -15.49 11.02
N LEU A 279 8.18 -15.29 12.28
CA LEU A 279 9.09 -14.89 13.36
C LEU A 279 10.07 -16.01 13.75
N ASP A 280 9.59 -17.25 13.80
CA ASP A 280 10.36 -18.45 14.15
C ASP A 280 10.82 -19.23 12.91
N TYR A 281 11.27 -18.53 11.88
CA TYR A 281 11.70 -19.14 10.61
C TYR A 281 12.80 -20.21 10.81
N HIS A 282 13.68 -20.01 11.80
CA HIS A 282 14.75 -20.95 12.14
C HIS A 282 14.33 -22.08 13.10
N LYS A 283 13.07 -22.09 13.58
CA LYS A 283 12.52 -23.11 14.49
C LYS A 283 13.31 -23.23 15.79
N GLU A 284 13.74 -22.10 16.33
CA GLU A 284 14.54 -22.02 17.57
C GLU A 284 13.65 -21.77 18.78
N PHE A 285 12.37 -21.47 18.58
CA PHE A 285 11.43 -21.23 19.65
C PHE A 285 10.80 -22.54 20.15
N VAL A 286 11.01 -22.81 21.44
CA VAL A 286 10.28 -23.83 22.20
C VAL A 286 9.43 -23.09 23.23
N PRO A 287 8.08 -23.15 23.17
CA PRO A 287 7.24 -22.59 24.21
C PRO A 287 7.49 -23.39 25.50
N TYR A 288 7.89 -22.70 26.57
CA TYR A 288 8.02 -23.27 27.91
C TYR A 288 6.67 -23.31 28.62
#